data_AF-C5LI20-F1
#
_entry.id   AF-C5LI20-F1
#
_cell.length_a   1.000
_cell.length_b   1.000
_cell.length_c   1.000
_cell.angle_alpha   90.00
_cell.angle_beta   90.00
_cell.angle_gamma   90.00
#
_symmetry.space_group_name_H-M   'P 1'
#
loop_
_entity.id
_entity.type
_entity.pdbx_description
1 polymer ?
#
loop_
_entity_poly.entity_id
_entity_poly.type
_entity_poly.pdbx_seq_one_letter_code
_entity_poly.pdbx_strand_id
1 'polypeptide(L)' 'SIANSVEIHVPVPGDVDTPQCKASTGSVKYHPEKDCVIWSIKQFPGQKDYIMTSNFGLPSVSMEAA' A
#
# COMPACT_ATOMS: atom_id res chain seq x y z
N SER A 1 -2.66 23.55 -6.77
CA SER A 1 -3.02 22.41 -7.64
C SER A 1 -3.41 21.23 -6.76
N ILE A 2 -4.51 20.53 -7.07
CA ILE A 2 -5.02 19.40 -6.28
C ILE A 2 -5.23 18.24 -7.25
N ALA A 3 -4.56 17.11 -7.02
CA ALA A 3 -4.82 15.88 -7.75
C ALA A 3 -6.02 15.17 -7.11
N ASN A 4 -6.94 14.68 -7.93
CA ASN A 4 -8.13 13.96 -7.46
C ASN A 4 -8.02 12.50 -7.87
N SER A 5 -8.59 11.61 -7.04
CA SER A 5 -8.59 10.16 -7.28
C SER A 5 -7.19 9.59 -7.52
N VAL A 6 -6.27 9.89 -6.60
CA VAL A 6 -4.91 9.35 -6.65
C VAL A 6 -4.93 7.93 -6.08
N GLU A 7 -4.37 7.00 -6.83
CA GLU A 7 -4.20 5.61 -6.42
C GLU A 7 -2.72 5.26 -6.44
N ILE A 8 -2.21 4.77 -5.31
CA ILE A 8 -0.80 4.41 -5.14
C ILE A 8 -0.76 2.90 -4.96
N HIS A 9 -0.12 2.21 -5.90
CA HIS A 9 0.00 0.76 -5.91
C HIS A 9 1.38 0.38 -5.42
N VAL A 10 1.44 -0.31 -4.28
CA VAL A 10 2.67 -0.83 -3.71
C VAL A 10 2.67 -2.35 -3.90
N PRO A 11 3.52 -2.89 -4.78
CA PRO A 11 3.64 -4.34 -4.95
C PRO A 11 4.24 -4.95 -3.69
N VAL A 12 3.63 -6.03 -3.22
CA VAL A 12 4.09 -6.79 -2.06
C VAL A 12 4.22 -8.26 -2.44
N PRO A 13 5.01 -9.07 -1.71
CA PRO A 13 5.04 -10.51 -1.93
C PRO A 13 3.70 -11.13 -1.54
N GLY A 14 3.22 -12.14 -2.27
CA GLY A 14 1.92 -12.79 -2.00
C GLY A 14 1.79 -13.51 -0.66
N ASP A 15 2.90 -13.66 0.06
CA ASP A 15 2.98 -14.31 1.39
C ASP A 15 2.86 -13.33 2.56
N VAL A 16 2.42 -12.09 2.32
CA VAL A 16 2.21 -11.11 3.39
C VAL A 16 1.03 -11.54 4.26
N ASP A 17 1.34 -12.01 5.47
CA ASP A 17 0.35 -12.28 6.49
C ASP A 17 0.17 -11.05 7.39
N THR A 18 -1.10 -10.65 7.57
CA THR A 18 -1.54 -9.54 8.42
C THR A 18 -0.87 -8.17 8.09
N PRO A 19 -1.19 -7.54 6.94
CA PRO A 19 -0.66 -6.21 6.62
C PRO A 19 -1.24 -5.15 7.57
N GLN A 20 -0.37 -4.55 8.40
CA GLN A 20 -0.74 -3.37 9.19
C GLN A 20 -0.42 -2.11 8.40
N CYS A 21 -1.43 -1.56 7.73
CA CYS A 21 -1.30 -0.33 6.97
C CYS A 21 -1.87 0.85 7.77
N LYS A 22 -1.03 1.83 8.11
CA LYS A 22 -1.43 3.14 8.64
C LYS A 22 -1.15 4.21 7.61
N ALA A 23 -2.21 4.81 7.06
CA ALA A 23 -2.10 5.99 6.21
C ALA A 23 -2.58 7.23 6.94
N SER A 24 -1.87 8.35 6.79
CA SER A 24 -2.28 9.65 7.33
C SER A 24 -3.50 10.23 6.60
N THR A 25 -3.78 9.79 5.37
CA THR A 25 -4.93 10.21 4.58
C THR A 25 -5.42 9.09 3.68
N GLY A 26 -6.66 9.16 3.20
CA GLY A 26 -7.21 8.17 2.28
C GLY A 26 -7.51 6.82 2.94
N SER A 27 -7.54 5.77 2.13
CA SER A 27 -7.84 4.41 2.56
C SER A 27 -6.88 3.43 1.92
N VAL A 28 -6.32 2.52 2.71
CA VAL A 28 -5.42 1.49 2.22
C VAL A 28 -6.16 0.16 2.20
N LYS A 29 -6.07 -0.57 1.09
CA LYS A 29 -6.62 -1.90 0.93
C LYS A 29 -5.56 -2.83 0.36
N TYR A 30 -5.43 -3.99 0.97
CA TYR A 30 -4.61 -5.05 0.42
C TYR A 30 -5.44 -5.88 -0.58
N HIS A 31 -4.88 -6.08 -1.77
CA HIS A 31 -5.44 -6.90 -2.84
C HIS A 31 -4.57 -8.15 -3.02
N PRO A 32 -4.89 -9.27 -2.37
CA PRO A 32 -4.13 -10.52 -2.51
C PRO A 32 -4.19 -11.07 -3.94
N GLU A 33 -5.24 -10.76 -4.70
CA GLU A 33 -5.40 -11.19 -6.10
C GLU A 33 -4.38 -10.56 -7.07
N LYS A 34 -3.73 -9.45 -6.65
CA LYS A 34 -2.73 -8.72 -7.42
C LYS A 34 -1.39 -8.61 -6.68
N ASP A 35 -1.29 -9.25 -5.51
CA ASP A 35 -0.14 -9.13 -4.61
C ASP A 35 0.26 -7.65 -4.41
N CYS A 36 -0.73 -6.78 -4.22
CA CYS A 36 -0.52 -5.33 -4.19
C CYS A 36 -1.35 -4.68 -3.09
N VAL A 37 -0.76 -3.70 -2.42
CA VAL A 37 -1.46 -2.77 -1.54
C VAL A 37 -1.84 -1.54 -2.34
N ILE A 38 -3.14 -1.25 -2.38
CA ILE A 38 -3.69 -0.07 -3.06
C ILE A 38 -4.04 0.97 -2.00
N TRP A 39 -3.39 2.11 -2.08
CA TRP A 39 -3.69 3.28 -1.27
C TRP A 39 -4.43 4.31 -2.10
N SER A 40 -5.71 4.51 -1.79
CA SER A 40 -6.59 5.44 -2.49
C SER A 40 -6.73 6.75 -1.71
N ILE A 41 -6.41 7.87 -2.36
CA ILE A 41 -6.51 9.24 -1.81
C ILE A 41 -7.46 10.05 -2.69
N LYS A 42 -8.59 10.50 -2.13
CA LYS A 42 -9.59 11.28 -2.88
C LYS A 42 -9.05 12.62 -3.36
N GLN A 43 -8.31 13.32 -2.50
CA GLN A 43 -7.76 14.64 -2.79
C GLN A 43 -6.33 14.73 -2.27
N PHE A 44 -5.40 14.95 -3.20
CA PHE A 44 -3.98 15.07 -2.93
C PHE A 44 -3.54 16.51 -3.29
N PRO A 45 -3.68 17.46 -2.35
CA PRO A 45 -3.25 18.83 -2.55
C PRO A 45 -1.73 18.88 -2.72
N GLY A 46 -1.26 19.58 -3.77
CA GLY A 46 0.16 19.83 -3.96
C GLY A 46 0.75 20.68 -2.85
N GLN A 47 2.06 20.55 -2.62
CA GLN A 47 2.81 21.17 -1.51
C GLN A 47 2.43 20.64 -0.11
N LYS A 48 1.80 19.47 -0.02
CA LYS A 48 1.58 18.75 1.23
C LYS A 48 2.13 17.34 1.11
N ASP A 49 2.86 16.92 2.13
CA ASP A 49 3.34 15.56 2.30
C ASP A 49 2.32 14.68 3.03
N TYR A 50 2.29 13.42 2.66
CA TYR A 50 1.45 12.40 3.29
C TYR A 50 2.26 11.13 3.43
N ILE A 51 2.11 10.48 4.59
CA ILE A 51 2.88 9.29 4.92
C ILE A 51 1.92 8.10 5.02
N MET A 52 2.34 6.97 4.46
CA MET A 52 1.76 5.67 4.69
C MET A 52 2.85 4.74 5.22
N THR A 53 2.64 4.24 6.44
CA THR A 53 3.50 3.22 7.05
C THR A 53 2.77 1.89 6.92
N SER A 54 3.42 0.91 6.29
CA SER A 54 2.90 -0.46 6.24
C SER A 54 3.90 -1.41 6.86
N ASN A 55 3.42 -2.22 7.80
CA ASN A 55 4.17 -3.33 8.38
C ASN A 55 3.66 -4.63 7.75
N PHE A 56 4.57 -5.33 7.11
CA PHE A 56 4.31 -6.61 6.47
C PHE A 56 5.05 -7.70 7.25
N GLY A 57 4.31 -8.68 7.76
CA GLY A 57 4.90 -9.91 8.27
C GLY A 57 5.31 -10.78 7.09
N LEU A 58 6.61 -10.91 6.86
CA LEU A 58 7.13 -11.86 5.89
C LEU A 58 7.44 -13.15 6.64
N PRO A 59 6.75 -14.27 6.37
CA PRO A 59 7.19 -15.56 6.86
C PRO A 59 8.57 -15.86 6.26
N SER A 60 9.47 -16.39 7.08
CA SER A 60 10.91 -16.49 6.81
C SER A 60 11.29 -17.46 5.67
N VAL A 61 10.34 -17.98 4.89
CA VAL A 61 10.62 -18.84 3.74
C VAL A 61 10.57 -17.99 2.48
N SER A 62 11.75 -17.61 2.00
CA SER A 62 11.90 -17.10 0.65
C SER A 62 11.49 -18.22 -0.30
N MET A 63 10.28 -18.17 -0.87
CA MET A 63 10.01 -18.95 -2.06
C MET A 63 10.86 -18.33 -3.18
N GLU A 64 11.97 -19.00 -3.49
CA GLU A 64 12.83 -18.69 -4.64
C GLU A 64 11.93 -18.53 -5.88
N ALA A 65 11.91 -17.32 -6.45
CA ALA A 65 11.37 -17.10 -7.77
C ALA A 65 12.30 -17.82 -8.76
N ALA A 66 11.81 -18.94 -9.29
CA ALA A 66 12.45 -19.76 -10.31
C ALA A 66 12.68 -19.01 -11.63
#